data_AF-A0A822IU47-F1
#
_entry.id   AF-A0A822IU47-F1
#
_cell.length_a   1.000
_cell.length_b   1.000
_cell.length_c   1.000
_cell.angle_alpha   90.00
_cell.angle_beta   90.00
_cell.angle_gamma   90.00
#
_symmetry.space_group_name_H-M   'P 1'
#
loop_
_entity.id
_entity.type
_entity.pdbx_description
1 polymer ?
#
loop_
_entity_poly.entity_id
_entity_poly.type
_entity_poly.pdbx_seq_one_letter_code
_entity_poly.pdbx_strand_id
1 'polypeptide(L)'
;MFMKKIFVCFIIVLLMAFPVSAEEVSLNKWVLNVTIDDDGMVEETIQTEFENTGTNSIDGFSFVVPASTVVLNLDNITSIPSTENEVKQQTIPGGIKIIINFGKPIEAGNKWNGRVSFAAEKWAVKEGMDYSIKIPINAPKAIIAGKEVEFSIPSDPEIRSQIFLPRAVNVTSVEINSKQKKSYKKLMQFDKMVITWFQLDIGDEISIKGSFSDILKQIVETDEKSREIKDMIKKSRDMGQNVTQAEAHLKNAEEYNNNQALQSFWVNDFKVVQEYVGYANEELKLAQNSLSTPTETKVVPDETEENNTTPGFGVVSLIFIIMSSFMILRKIRSKQ
;
A
#
# COMPACT_ATOMS: atom_id res chain seq x y z
N MET A 1 31.83 -36.21 42.85
CA MET A 1 31.02 -36.47 41.63
C MET A 1 29.52 -36.20 41.84
N PHE A 2 28.95 -36.55 43.00
CA PHE A 2 27.53 -36.34 43.33
C PHE A 2 27.12 -34.84 43.41
N MET A 3 27.92 -33.99 44.05
CA MET A 3 27.66 -32.53 44.11
C MET A 3 27.62 -31.85 42.73
N LYS A 4 28.48 -32.25 41.78
CA LYS A 4 28.45 -31.71 40.41
C LYS A 4 27.14 -32.04 39.69
N LYS A 5 26.58 -33.24 39.92
CA LYS A 5 25.29 -33.66 39.35
C LYS A 5 24.12 -32.89 39.96
N ILE A 6 24.15 -32.66 41.28
CA ILE A 6 23.13 -31.86 41.97
C ILE A 6 23.16 -30.41 41.46
N PHE A 7 24.33 -29.82 41.30
CA PHE A 7 24.48 -28.45 40.79
C PHE A 7 23.98 -28.31 39.34
N VAL A 8 24.26 -29.28 38.47
CA VAL A 8 23.74 -29.31 37.09
C VAL A 8 22.22 -29.48 37.07
N CYS A 9 21.65 -30.37 37.89
CA CYS A 9 20.21 -30.50 38.01
C CYS A 9 19.56 -29.21 38.54
N PHE A 10 20.19 -28.54 39.51
CA PHE A 10 19.70 -27.28 40.05
C PHE A 10 19.70 -26.18 38.99
N ILE A 11 20.76 -26.07 38.18
CA ILE A 11 20.82 -25.12 37.05
C ILE A 11 19.76 -25.43 36.00
N ILE A 12 19.55 -26.71 35.66
CA ILE A 12 18.52 -27.12 34.70
C ILE A 12 17.12 -26.77 35.23
N VAL A 13 16.85 -27.02 36.51
CA VAL A 13 15.56 -26.65 37.14
C VAL A 13 15.41 -25.14 37.20
N LEU A 14 16.47 -24.38 37.48
CA LEU A 14 16.45 -22.91 37.48
C LEU A 14 16.16 -22.36 36.07
N LEU A 15 16.77 -22.95 35.04
CA LEU A 15 16.55 -22.60 33.62
C LEU A 15 15.15 -22.98 33.12
N MET A 16 14.52 -24.00 33.71
CA MET A 16 13.13 -24.35 33.42
C MET A 16 12.12 -23.51 34.22
N ALA A 17 12.48 -23.04 35.41
CA ALA A 17 11.63 -22.24 36.29
C ALA A 17 11.59 -20.75 35.92
N PHE A 18 12.67 -20.25 35.28
CA PHE A 18 12.72 -18.92 34.69
C PHE A 18 12.89 -19.04 33.18
N PRO A 19 11.81 -19.34 32.41
CA PRO A 19 11.86 -19.07 30.98
C PRO A 19 12.24 -17.58 30.84
N VAL A 20 13.31 -17.30 30.09
CA VAL A 20 13.64 -15.92 29.67
C VAL A 20 12.37 -15.39 29.02
N SER A 21 11.67 -14.51 29.72
CA SER A 21 10.30 -14.15 29.40
C SER A 21 10.29 -13.41 28.06
N ALA A 22 9.41 -13.83 27.15
CA ALA A 22 9.11 -13.07 25.94
C ALA A 22 8.45 -11.70 26.24
N GLU A 23 8.06 -11.43 27.50
CA GLU A 23 7.43 -10.18 27.93
C GLU A 23 8.38 -8.96 27.97
N GLU A 24 9.67 -9.15 27.73
CA GLU A 24 10.66 -8.07 27.84
C GLU A 24 10.71 -7.15 26.61
N VAL A 25 10.14 -7.57 25.47
CA VAL A 25 10.07 -6.73 24.27
C VAL A 25 8.74 -6.94 23.56
N SER A 26 8.02 -5.87 23.24
CA SER A 26 6.73 -5.94 22.57
C SER A 26 6.78 -5.43 21.12
N LEU A 27 6.17 -6.17 20.19
CA LEU A 27 6.03 -5.78 18.79
C LEU A 27 4.71 -5.04 18.58
N ASN A 28 4.76 -3.72 18.48
CA ASN A 28 3.56 -2.89 18.31
C ASN A 28 3.14 -2.76 16.85
N LYS A 29 4.09 -2.87 15.90
CA LYS A 29 3.82 -2.67 14.46
C LYS A 29 4.67 -3.60 13.61
N TRP A 30 4.04 -4.23 12.63
CA TRP A 30 4.68 -5.04 11.60
C TRP A 30 3.91 -4.90 10.28
N VAL A 31 4.33 -3.94 9.46
CA VAL A 31 3.68 -3.56 8.20
C VAL A 31 4.56 -3.97 7.04
N LEU A 32 4.04 -4.89 6.23
CA LEU A 32 4.75 -5.45 5.08
C LEU A 32 4.24 -4.81 3.78
N ASN A 33 5.11 -4.16 3.02
CA ASN A 33 4.76 -3.65 1.69
C ASN A 33 5.62 -4.40 0.67
N VAL A 34 4.98 -5.31 -0.06
CA VAL A 34 5.64 -6.23 -0.98
C VAL A 34 5.29 -5.85 -2.40
N THR A 35 6.28 -5.65 -3.25
CA THR A 35 6.11 -5.36 -4.67
C THR A 35 6.76 -6.45 -5.48
N ILE A 36 5.99 -7.03 -6.40
CA ILE A 36 6.51 -8.00 -7.37
C ILE A 36 6.76 -7.23 -8.67
N ASP A 37 7.97 -7.37 -9.20
CA ASP A 37 8.37 -6.78 -10.46
C ASP A 37 8.14 -7.74 -11.64
N ASP A 38 8.21 -7.20 -12.85
CA ASP A 38 7.91 -7.93 -14.08
C ASP A 38 8.88 -9.10 -14.33
N ASP A 39 10.08 -9.08 -13.74
CA ASP A 39 11.07 -10.17 -13.83
C ASP A 39 10.91 -11.23 -12.72
N GLY A 40 9.97 -11.02 -11.79
CA GLY A 40 9.76 -11.87 -10.63
C GLY A 40 10.62 -11.52 -9.41
N MET A 41 11.39 -10.43 -9.46
CA MET A 41 12.04 -9.87 -8.28
C MET A 41 10.98 -9.38 -7.29
N VAL A 42 11.26 -9.52 -5.99
CA VAL A 42 10.37 -9.04 -4.94
C VAL A 42 11.06 -7.96 -4.14
N GLU A 43 10.55 -6.74 -4.18
CA GLU A 43 10.94 -5.68 -3.28
C GLU A 43 10.03 -5.67 -2.07
N GLU A 44 10.58 -5.64 -0.86
CA GLU A 44 9.80 -5.51 0.36
C GLU A 44 10.31 -4.37 1.23
N THR A 45 9.37 -3.53 1.67
CA THR A 45 9.57 -2.53 2.70
C THR A 45 8.78 -2.91 3.94
N ILE A 46 9.50 -3.22 5.00
CA ILE A 46 8.97 -3.51 6.33
C ILE A 46 9.01 -2.22 7.14
N GLN A 47 7.87 -1.80 7.69
CA GLN A 47 7.81 -0.80 8.74
C GLN A 47 7.48 -1.49 10.06
N THR A 48 8.32 -1.25 11.07
CA THR A 48 8.26 -1.96 12.34
C THR A 48 8.45 -1.01 13.52
N GLU A 49 7.71 -1.28 14.59
CA GLU A 49 7.81 -0.57 15.86
C GLU A 49 7.78 -1.59 16.99
N PHE A 50 8.71 -1.45 17.92
CA PHE A 50 8.74 -2.24 19.13
C PHE A 50 9.19 -1.42 20.34
N GLU A 51 8.81 -1.90 21.52
CA GLU A 51 9.07 -1.27 22.81
C GLU A 51 9.84 -2.22 23.71
N ASN A 52 10.91 -1.71 24.32
CA ASN A 52 11.67 -2.45 25.33
C ASN A 52 10.99 -2.31 26.69
N THR A 53 10.13 -3.27 27.04
CA THR A 53 9.45 -3.32 28.34
C THR A 53 10.27 -4.03 29.42
N GLY A 54 11.41 -4.60 29.05
CA GLY A 54 12.31 -5.36 29.90
C GLY A 54 13.31 -4.50 30.66
N THR A 55 14.34 -5.16 31.18
CA THR A 55 15.41 -4.52 31.97
C THR A 55 16.75 -4.45 31.21
N ASN A 56 16.93 -5.32 30.21
CA ASN A 56 18.13 -5.37 29.39
C ASN A 56 17.97 -4.50 28.14
N SER A 57 19.07 -3.97 27.62
CA SER A 57 19.04 -3.24 26.35
C SER A 57 18.88 -4.19 25.16
N ILE A 58 18.21 -3.73 24.11
CA ILE A 58 18.08 -4.44 22.85
C ILE A 58 19.23 -4.02 21.94
N ASP A 59 20.07 -4.98 21.56
CA ASP A 59 21.24 -4.78 20.70
C ASP A 59 20.88 -4.82 19.22
N GLY A 60 19.69 -5.30 18.86
CA GLY A 60 19.27 -5.45 17.48
C GLY A 60 18.01 -6.30 17.33
N PHE A 61 17.71 -6.69 16.10
CA PHE A 61 16.66 -7.66 15.80
C PHE A 61 16.98 -8.45 14.53
N SER A 62 16.30 -9.57 14.35
CA SER A 62 16.44 -10.42 13.16
C SER A 62 15.09 -10.86 12.61
N PHE A 63 15.05 -11.18 11.32
CA PHE A 63 13.90 -11.77 10.64
C PHE A 63 14.36 -12.65 9.48
N VAL A 64 13.46 -13.48 8.95
CA VAL A 64 13.78 -14.42 7.88
C VAL A 64 12.99 -14.07 6.62
N VAL A 65 13.71 -13.96 5.50
CA VAL A 65 13.14 -13.77 4.17
C VAL A 65 13.17 -15.12 3.45
N PRO A 66 12.03 -15.65 2.95
CA PRO A 66 11.95 -16.94 2.29
C PRO A 66 12.45 -16.87 0.82
N ALA A 67 13.69 -16.43 0.65
CA ALA A 67 14.34 -16.23 -0.64
C ALA A 67 15.73 -16.89 -0.67
N SER A 68 16.28 -17.11 -1.86
CA SER A 68 17.64 -17.64 -2.01
C SER A 68 18.70 -16.56 -1.92
N THR A 69 18.35 -15.31 -2.24
CA THR A 69 19.28 -14.17 -2.29
C THR A 69 18.54 -12.91 -1.90
N VAL A 70 19.15 -12.10 -1.04
CA VAL A 70 18.59 -10.83 -0.57
C VAL A 70 19.62 -9.73 -0.76
N VAL A 71 19.21 -8.66 -1.45
CA VAL A 71 19.96 -7.44 -1.62
C VAL A 71 19.34 -6.39 -0.71
N LEU A 72 20.06 -6.00 0.33
CA LEU A 72 19.63 -4.93 1.24
C LEU A 72 19.96 -3.58 0.63
N ASN A 73 19.00 -2.66 0.67
CA ASN A 73 19.28 -1.26 0.41
C ASN A 73 19.59 -0.57 1.74
N LEU A 74 20.87 -0.51 2.10
CA LEU A 74 21.34 0.01 3.39
C LEU A 74 21.03 1.51 3.56
N ASP A 75 20.93 2.26 2.46
CA ASP A 75 20.56 3.68 2.47
C ASP A 75 19.07 3.90 2.87
N ASN A 76 18.27 2.82 2.83
CA ASN A 76 16.83 2.86 3.12
C ASN A 76 16.48 2.29 4.51
N ILE A 77 17.46 2.10 5.41
CA ILE A 77 17.19 1.82 6.82
C ILE A 77 17.09 3.13 7.58
N THR A 78 15.85 3.60 7.77
CA THR A 78 15.56 4.81 8.53
C THR A 78 14.96 4.44 9.87
N SER A 79 15.48 4.97 10.98
CA SER A 79 14.97 4.68 12.32
C SER A 79 14.90 5.92 13.23
N ILE A 80 14.03 5.82 14.24
CA ILE A 80 13.92 6.72 15.37
C ILE A 80 13.95 5.85 16.65
N PRO A 81 14.95 6.03 17.53
CA PRO A 81 16.10 6.93 17.38
C PRO A 81 16.99 6.54 16.19
N SER A 82 17.70 7.52 15.63
CA SER A 82 18.68 7.24 14.58
C SER A 82 19.82 6.42 15.18
N THR A 83 20.02 5.23 14.64
CA THR A 83 21.09 4.31 15.03
C THR A 83 21.92 4.00 13.80
N GLU A 84 23.25 4.13 13.89
CA GLU A 84 24.11 3.49 12.90
C GLU A 84 23.86 2.00 12.99
N ASN A 85 23.50 1.35 11.89
CA ASN A 85 23.05 -0.04 11.91
C ASN A 85 24.08 -0.92 11.18
N GLU A 86 24.54 -1.99 11.83
CA GLU A 86 25.35 -3.03 11.17
C GLU A 86 24.42 -4.17 10.76
N VAL A 87 24.30 -4.43 9.46
CA VAL A 87 23.45 -5.50 8.94
C VAL A 87 24.28 -6.71 8.52
N LYS A 88 23.87 -7.89 8.99
CA LYS A 88 24.45 -9.19 8.63
C LYS A 88 23.39 -10.05 7.96
N GLN A 89 23.82 -10.85 6.99
CA GLN A 89 22.98 -11.86 6.36
C GLN A 89 23.52 -13.25 6.68
N GLN A 90 22.62 -14.19 6.98
CA GLN A 90 22.96 -15.57 7.24
C GLN A 90 22.03 -16.49 6.45
N THR A 91 22.58 -17.31 5.55
CA THR A 91 21.80 -18.36 4.89
C THR A 91 21.41 -19.43 5.89
N ILE A 92 20.12 -19.74 5.95
CA ILE A 92 19.54 -20.77 6.83
C ILE A 92 18.61 -21.69 6.02
N PRO A 93 18.25 -22.88 6.54
CA PRO A 93 17.22 -23.69 5.91
C PRO A 93 15.92 -22.88 5.75
N GLY A 94 15.43 -22.77 4.52
CA GLY A 94 14.19 -22.06 4.20
C GLY A 94 14.33 -20.57 3.88
N GLY A 95 15.54 -19.97 3.90
CA GLY A 95 15.71 -18.60 3.46
C GLY A 95 17.01 -17.91 3.88
N ILE A 96 16.99 -16.57 3.80
CA ILE A 96 18.06 -15.71 4.31
C ILE A 96 17.57 -15.02 5.58
N LYS A 97 18.33 -15.18 6.65
CA LYS A 97 18.13 -14.44 7.89
C LYS A 97 18.85 -13.10 7.82
N ILE A 98 18.10 -12.03 8.04
CA ILE A 98 18.61 -10.67 8.15
C ILE A 98 18.75 -10.34 9.62
N ILE A 99 19.92 -9.86 10.02
CA ILE A 99 20.27 -9.50 11.39
C ILE A 99 20.71 -8.04 11.40
N ILE A 100 19.96 -7.18 12.09
CA ILE A 100 20.23 -5.75 12.21
C ILE A 100 20.73 -5.51 13.63
N ASN A 101 22.00 -5.12 13.77
CA ASN A 101 22.59 -4.73 15.04
C ASN A 101 22.60 -3.21 15.15
N PHE A 102 22.14 -2.69 16.27
CA PHE A 102 22.12 -1.28 16.56
C PHE A 102 23.47 -0.81 17.09
N GLY A 103 24.03 0.24 16.49
CA GLY A 103 25.23 0.90 16.97
C GLY A 103 25.01 1.57 18.33
N LYS A 104 23.76 1.94 18.64
CA LYS A 104 23.33 2.30 19.99
C LYS A 104 22.18 1.39 20.44
N PRO A 105 22.38 0.55 21.46
CA PRO A 105 21.32 -0.30 22.00
C PRO A 105 20.10 0.50 22.47
N ILE A 106 18.94 -0.12 22.39
CA ILE A 106 17.68 0.47 22.86
C ILE A 106 17.51 0.11 24.33
N GLU A 107 17.69 1.10 25.18
CA GLU A 107 17.56 0.96 26.64
C GLU A 107 16.13 0.61 27.06
N ALA A 108 15.99 0.06 28.27
CA ALA A 108 14.71 -0.24 28.89
C ALA A 108 13.78 0.98 28.92
N GLY A 109 12.49 0.77 28.65
CA GLY A 109 11.46 1.81 28.59
C GLY A 109 11.44 2.63 27.29
N ASN A 110 12.37 2.40 26.37
CA ASN A 110 12.42 3.11 25.10
C ASN A 110 11.80 2.31 23.95
N LYS A 111 11.39 3.05 22.92
CA LYS A 111 10.82 2.53 21.68
C LYS A 111 11.83 2.66 20.55
N TRP A 112 11.75 1.72 19.63
CA TRP A 112 12.38 1.83 18.33
C TRP A 112 11.31 1.74 17.24
N ASN A 113 11.39 2.66 16.29
CA ASN A 113 10.54 2.67 15.11
C ASN A 113 11.45 2.80 13.89
N GLY A 114 11.25 1.96 12.90
CA GLY A 114 12.04 2.05 11.69
C GLY A 114 11.45 1.36 10.49
N ARG A 115 12.18 1.50 9.40
CA ARG A 115 11.87 0.92 8.10
C ARG A 115 13.07 0.16 7.59
N VAL A 116 12.84 -1.00 7.01
CA VAL A 116 13.86 -1.83 6.36
C VAL A 116 13.36 -2.15 4.96
N SER A 117 14.19 -1.87 3.94
CA SER A 117 13.86 -2.20 2.55
C SER A 117 14.89 -3.13 1.95
N PHE A 118 14.43 -4.13 1.23
CA PHE A 118 15.29 -5.09 0.54
C PHE A 118 14.64 -5.60 -0.73
N ALA A 119 15.46 -6.16 -1.61
CA ALA A 119 15.02 -6.90 -2.78
C ALA A 119 15.41 -8.37 -2.61
N ALA A 120 14.53 -9.28 -3.01
CA ALA A 120 14.69 -10.72 -2.84
C ALA A 120 14.49 -11.43 -4.19
N GLU A 121 15.50 -12.21 -4.59
CA GLU A 121 15.41 -13.01 -5.81
C GLU A 121 14.65 -14.32 -5.55
N LYS A 122 13.85 -14.74 -6.55
CA LYS A 122 13.17 -16.03 -6.59
C LYS A 122 12.21 -16.29 -5.42
N TRP A 123 11.75 -15.24 -4.75
CA TRP A 123 10.68 -15.36 -3.78
C TRP A 123 9.32 -15.49 -4.48
N ALA A 124 9.04 -14.62 -5.45
CA ALA A 124 7.95 -14.84 -6.39
C ALA A 124 8.40 -15.83 -7.48
N VAL A 125 7.51 -16.76 -7.82
CA VAL A 125 7.69 -17.68 -8.95
C VAL A 125 6.94 -17.09 -10.14
N LYS A 126 7.67 -16.86 -11.23
CA LYS A 126 7.13 -16.43 -12.52
C LYS A 126 7.21 -17.57 -13.53
N GLU A 127 6.06 -17.98 -14.06
CA GLU A 127 5.93 -19.01 -15.08
C GLU A 127 5.24 -18.40 -16.30
N GLY A 128 6.02 -17.99 -17.31
CA GLY A 128 5.49 -17.25 -18.45
C GLY A 128 4.91 -15.90 -18.03
N MET A 129 3.58 -15.75 -18.12
CA MET A 129 2.84 -14.54 -17.75
C MET A 129 2.09 -14.70 -16.41
N ASP A 130 2.30 -15.82 -15.73
CA ASP A 130 1.70 -16.13 -14.43
C ASP A 130 2.72 -15.91 -13.31
N TYR A 131 2.19 -15.43 -12.18
CA TYR A 131 2.96 -15.11 -10.98
C TYR A 131 2.34 -15.82 -9.78
N SER A 132 3.20 -16.30 -8.88
CA SER A 132 2.77 -16.77 -7.56
C SER A 132 3.76 -16.38 -6.48
N ILE A 133 3.26 -16.07 -5.29
CA ILE A 133 4.08 -15.73 -4.14
C ILE A 133 3.45 -16.27 -2.86
N LYS A 134 4.29 -16.68 -1.91
CA LYS A 134 3.89 -17.03 -0.54
C LYS A 134 4.60 -16.14 0.46
N ILE A 135 3.84 -15.43 1.27
CA ILE A 135 4.36 -14.42 2.19
C ILE A 135 4.02 -14.86 3.61
N PRO A 136 5.01 -15.35 4.38
CA PRO A 136 4.80 -15.70 5.77
C PRO A 136 4.81 -14.44 6.64
N ILE A 137 3.81 -14.32 7.51
CA ILE A 137 3.70 -13.23 8.49
C ILE A 137 4.41 -13.68 9.77
N ASN A 138 5.75 -13.65 9.74
CA ASN A 138 6.57 -14.04 10.88
C ASN A 138 6.94 -12.82 11.71
N ALA A 139 6.91 -12.97 13.04
CA ALA A 139 7.48 -11.96 13.92
C ALA A 139 9.00 -11.92 13.74
N PRO A 140 9.63 -10.74 13.85
CA PRO A 140 11.06 -10.65 14.06
C PRO A 140 11.44 -11.28 15.42
N LYS A 141 12.74 -11.35 15.72
CA LYS A 141 13.28 -11.69 17.03
C LYS A 141 14.18 -10.59 17.54
N ALA A 142 14.07 -10.22 18.81
CA ALA A 142 14.95 -9.25 19.43
C ALA A 142 16.31 -9.88 19.72
N ILE A 143 17.38 -9.09 19.69
CA ILE A 143 18.73 -9.52 20.07
C ILE A 143 19.07 -8.82 21.38
N ILE A 144 19.27 -9.61 22.44
CA ILE A 144 19.60 -9.12 23.78
C ILE A 144 20.84 -9.88 24.25
N ALA A 145 21.92 -9.17 24.54
CA ALA A 145 23.21 -9.74 24.91
C ALA A 145 23.68 -10.84 23.93
N GLY A 146 23.46 -10.60 22.63
CA GLY A 146 23.81 -11.52 21.55
C GLY A 146 22.94 -12.78 21.43
N LYS A 147 21.82 -12.87 22.17
CA LYS A 147 20.85 -13.96 22.08
C LYS A 147 19.55 -13.50 21.45
N GLU A 148 18.93 -14.38 20.68
CA GLU A 148 17.61 -14.11 20.12
C GLU A 148 16.50 -14.43 21.11
N VAL A 149 15.57 -13.49 21.23
CA VAL A 149 14.39 -13.57 22.09
C VAL A 149 13.17 -13.26 21.24
N GLU A 150 12.08 -14.01 21.43
CA GLU A 150 10.82 -13.75 20.75
C GLU A 150 10.21 -12.43 21.25
N PHE A 151 9.60 -11.65 20.35
CA PHE A 151 8.79 -10.52 20.77
C PHE A 151 7.47 -11.00 21.38
N SER A 152 7.04 -10.38 22.47
CA SER A 152 5.65 -10.42 22.89
C SER A 152 4.78 -9.65 21.89
N ILE A 153 3.61 -10.19 21.62
CA ILE A 153 2.62 -9.55 20.75
C ILE A 153 1.52 -8.98 21.67
N PRO A 154 1.32 -7.65 21.73
CA PRO A 154 0.26 -7.05 22.53
C PRO A 154 -1.12 -7.45 21.98
N SER A 155 -2.20 -7.09 22.69
CA SER A 155 -3.57 -7.46 22.29
C SER A 155 -4.07 -6.73 21.03
N ASP A 156 -3.47 -5.59 20.69
CA ASP A 156 -3.86 -4.76 19.54
C ASP A 156 -2.64 -4.25 18.75
N PRO A 157 -1.87 -5.15 18.10
CA PRO A 157 -0.72 -4.77 17.29
C PRO A 157 -1.16 -4.33 15.89
N GLU A 158 -0.45 -3.38 15.28
CA GLU A 158 -0.66 -3.02 13.87
C GLU A 158 0.11 -4.00 12.96
N ILE A 159 -0.51 -5.14 12.64
CA ILE A 159 0.03 -6.12 11.69
C ILE A 159 -0.79 -6.10 10.40
N ARG A 160 -0.16 -5.70 9.30
CA ARG A 160 -0.82 -5.57 7.99
C ARG A 160 0.13 -5.84 6.84
N SER A 161 -0.43 -6.12 5.67
CA SER A 161 0.34 -6.34 4.44
C SER A 161 -0.34 -5.70 3.24
N GLN A 162 0.47 -5.13 2.36
CA GLN A 162 0.09 -4.68 1.02
C GLN A 162 0.97 -5.39 0.00
N ILE A 163 0.35 -5.97 -1.02
CA ILE A 163 1.05 -6.70 -2.08
C ILE A 163 0.70 -6.06 -3.41
N PHE A 164 1.69 -5.42 -4.03
CA PHE A 164 1.65 -4.80 -5.35
C PHE A 164 2.05 -5.83 -6.38
N LEU A 165 1.13 -6.15 -7.28
CA LEU A 165 1.40 -7.03 -8.41
C LEU A 165 2.07 -6.27 -9.57
N PRO A 166 2.72 -6.99 -10.49
CA PRO A 166 3.27 -6.36 -11.69
C PRO A 166 2.16 -5.70 -12.51
N ARG A 167 2.55 -4.78 -13.39
CA ARG A 167 1.60 -4.00 -14.19
C ARG A 167 0.73 -4.94 -15.03
N ALA A 168 -0.56 -4.65 -15.10
CA ALA A 168 -1.55 -5.46 -15.84
C ALA A 168 -1.70 -6.92 -15.38
N VAL A 169 -1.18 -7.31 -14.22
CA VAL A 169 -1.44 -8.63 -13.63
C VAL A 169 -2.71 -8.57 -12.78
N ASN A 170 -3.68 -9.43 -13.13
CA ASN A 170 -4.90 -9.64 -12.36
C ASN A 170 -4.72 -10.78 -11.35
N VAL A 171 -5.28 -10.62 -10.15
CA VAL A 171 -5.35 -11.68 -9.16
C VAL A 171 -6.31 -12.78 -9.61
N THR A 172 -5.81 -14.01 -9.67
CA THR A 172 -6.58 -15.21 -9.99
C THR A 172 -6.91 -16.04 -8.74
N SER A 173 -6.04 -16.03 -7.72
CA SER A 173 -6.32 -16.66 -6.42
C SER A 173 -5.69 -15.89 -5.27
N VAL A 174 -6.38 -15.85 -4.14
CA VAL A 174 -5.87 -15.37 -2.85
C VAL A 174 -6.29 -16.37 -1.79
N GLU A 175 -5.31 -16.97 -1.14
CA GLU A 175 -5.49 -17.92 -0.05
C GLU A 175 -4.72 -17.40 1.17
N ILE A 176 -5.30 -17.57 2.35
CA ILE A 176 -4.60 -17.29 3.60
C ILE A 176 -4.71 -18.50 4.52
N ASN A 177 -3.57 -19.03 4.92
CA ASN A 177 -3.51 -20.01 5.98
C ASN A 177 -3.46 -19.26 7.32
N SER A 178 -4.60 -19.17 7.98
CA SER A 178 -4.80 -18.43 9.23
C SER A 178 -5.80 -19.19 10.11
N LYS A 179 -5.69 -18.99 11.43
CA LYS A 179 -6.66 -19.51 12.41
C LYS A 179 -8.04 -18.90 12.24
N GLN A 180 -8.11 -17.68 11.70
CA GLN A 180 -9.35 -16.92 11.52
C GLN A 180 -9.44 -16.39 10.09
N LYS A 181 -10.67 -16.26 9.57
CA LYS A 181 -10.88 -15.66 8.25
C LYS A 181 -10.41 -14.21 8.26
N LYS A 182 -9.41 -13.87 7.43
CA LYS A 182 -8.94 -12.50 7.25
C LYS A 182 -9.54 -11.91 5.98
N SER A 183 -10.09 -10.71 6.11
CA SER A 183 -10.63 -9.95 4.98
C SER A 183 -9.54 -9.11 4.33
N TYR A 184 -9.58 -8.99 3.01
CA TYR A 184 -8.68 -8.13 2.23
C TYR A 184 -9.48 -7.21 1.31
N LYS A 185 -8.81 -6.16 0.82
CA LYS A 185 -9.32 -5.25 -0.22
C LYS A 185 -8.46 -5.34 -1.47
N LYS A 186 -9.08 -5.21 -2.63
CA LYS A 186 -8.41 -4.98 -3.91
C LYS A 186 -8.46 -3.49 -4.22
N LEU A 187 -7.33 -2.91 -4.60
CA LEU A 187 -7.20 -1.51 -4.96
C LEU A 187 -6.37 -1.38 -6.24
N MET A 188 -6.52 -0.27 -6.94
CA MET A 188 -5.60 0.17 -7.99
C MET A 188 -4.73 1.29 -7.40
N GLN A 189 -3.42 1.12 -7.39
CA GLN A 189 -2.48 2.16 -6.94
C GLN A 189 -1.23 2.10 -7.81
N PHE A 190 -0.76 3.26 -8.28
CA PHE A 190 0.45 3.36 -9.12
C PHE A 190 0.45 2.36 -10.28
N ASP A 191 -0.66 2.27 -11.02
CA ASP A 191 -0.84 1.36 -12.17
C ASP A 191 -0.77 -0.14 -11.87
N LYS A 192 -0.74 -0.50 -10.59
CA LYS A 192 -0.62 -1.86 -10.11
C LYS A 192 -1.88 -2.24 -9.33
N MET A 193 -2.27 -3.52 -9.47
CA MET A 193 -3.25 -4.10 -8.57
C MET A 193 -2.60 -4.33 -7.21
N VAL A 194 -3.27 -3.86 -6.16
CA VAL A 194 -2.80 -3.98 -4.77
C VAL A 194 -3.79 -4.76 -3.95
N ILE A 195 -3.30 -5.79 -3.27
CA ILE A 195 -4.08 -6.56 -2.30
C ILE A 195 -3.66 -6.16 -0.90
N THR A 196 -4.61 -5.68 -0.11
CA THR A 196 -4.35 -5.09 1.21
C THR A 196 -5.11 -5.82 2.31
N TRP A 197 -4.39 -6.25 3.34
CA TRP A 197 -4.94 -6.70 4.62
C TRP A 197 -4.64 -5.65 5.68
N PHE A 198 -5.64 -5.29 6.49
CA PHE A 198 -5.48 -4.32 7.58
C PHE A 198 -5.27 -4.99 8.95
N GLN A 199 -5.53 -6.29 9.04
CA GLN A 199 -5.41 -7.05 10.27
C GLN A 199 -4.97 -8.48 9.93
N LEU A 200 -3.76 -8.83 10.35
CA LEU A 200 -3.14 -10.15 10.22
C LEU A 200 -2.65 -10.61 11.59
N ASP A 201 -2.41 -11.90 11.75
CA ASP A 201 -1.78 -12.46 12.95
C ASP A 201 -0.37 -12.95 12.60
N ILE A 202 0.53 -12.92 13.59
CA ILE A 202 1.81 -13.62 13.48
C ILE A 202 1.55 -15.13 13.32
N GLY A 203 2.17 -15.73 12.32
CA GLY A 203 2.01 -17.12 11.92
C GLY A 203 1.05 -17.33 10.75
N ASP A 204 0.37 -16.27 10.27
CA ASP A 204 -0.40 -16.35 9.02
C ASP A 204 0.54 -16.56 7.81
N GLU A 205 0.06 -17.23 6.76
CA GLU A 205 0.75 -17.30 5.47
C GLU A 205 -0.20 -16.88 4.34
N ILE A 206 0.19 -15.85 3.58
CA ILE A 206 -0.57 -15.35 2.44
C ILE A 206 -0.04 -16.02 1.16
N SER A 207 -0.92 -16.58 0.34
CA SER A 207 -0.60 -17.12 -0.97
C SER A 207 -1.40 -16.39 -2.04
N ILE A 208 -0.71 -15.74 -2.98
CA ILE A 208 -1.32 -15.06 -4.12
C ILE A 208 -0.90 -15.74 -5.41
N LYS A 209 -1.87 -15.86 -6.33
CA LYS A 209 -1.62 -16.15 -7.74
C LYS A 209 -2.21 -15.02 -8.59
N GLY A 210 -1.48 -14.64 -9.62
CA GLY A 210 -1.90 -13.65 -10.60
C GLY A 210 -1.49 -14.03 -12.01
N SER A 211 -2.22 -13.50 -12.98
CA SER A 211 -1.99 -13.73 -14.40
C SER A 211 -2.15 -12.41 -15.14
N PHE A 212 -1.36 -12.22 -16.20
CA PHE A 212 -1.52 -11.07 -17.08
C PHE A 212 -2.95 -10.95 -17.64
N SER A 213 -3.42 -9.71 -17.74
CA SER A 213 -4.76 -9.37 -18.21
C SER A 213 -4.69 -8.23 -19.24
N ASP A 214 -5.07 -8.53 -20.49
CA ASP A 214 -5.17 -7.52 -21.55
C ASP A 214 -6.17 -6.42 -21.21
N ILE A 215 -7.24 -6.77 -20.49
CA ILE A 215 -8.28 -5.81 -20.08
C ILE A 215 -7.72 -4.84 -19.03
N LEU A 216 -7.00 -5.38 -18.04
CA LEU A 216 -6.36 -4.54 -17.02
C LEU A 216 -5.28 -3.66 -17.64
N LYS A 217 -4.52 -4.21 -18.60
CA LYS A 217 -3.55 -3.45 -19.38
C LYS A 217 -4.19 -2.23 -20.04
N GLN A 218 -5.34 -2.39 -20.69
CA GLN A 218 -6.03 -1.27 -21.34
C GLN A 218 -6.48 -0.19 -20.34
N ILE A 219 -7.01 -0.57 -19.18
CA ILE A 219 -7.36 0.38 -18.11
C ILE A 219 -6.14 1.19 -17.68
N VAL A 220 -5.01 0.49 -17.45
CA VAL A 220 -3.78 1.10 -16.99
C VAL A 220 -3.14 2.01 -18.05
N GLU A 221 -3.10 1.57 -19.32
CA GLU A 221 -2.63 2.40 -20.43
C GLU A 221 -3.50 3.65 -20.64
N THR A 222 -4.80 3.55 -20.38
CA THR A 222 -5.71 4.70 -20.44
C THR A 222 -5.43 5.69 -19.31
N ASP A 223 -5.18 5.20 -18.08
CA ASP A 223 -4.80 6.06 -16.95
C ASP A 223 -3.42 6.74 -17.17
N GLU A 224 -2.47 6.03 -17.76
CA GLU A 224 -1.16 6.58 -18.12
C GLU A 224 -1.30 7.77 -19.09
N LYS A 225 -2.05 7.59 -20.19
CA LYS A 225 -2.35 8.68 -21.13
C LYS A 225 -3.10 9.85 -20.47
N SER A 226 -4.02 9.56 -19.55
CA SER A 226 -4.73 10.58 -18.78
C SER A 226 -3.75 11.49 -18.02
N ARG A 227 -2.74 10.90 -17.35
CA ARG A 227 -1.70 11.67 -16.65
C ARG A 227 -0.81 12.47 -17.59
N GLU A 228 -0.44 11.92 -18.74
CA GLU A 228 0.30 12.67 -19.77
C GLU A 228 -0.49 13.90 -20.24
N ILE A 229 -1.79 13.74 -20.53
CA ILE A 229 -2.66 14.84 -20.93
C ILE A 229 -2.80 15.86 -19.81
N LYS A 230 -2.94 15.43 -18.55
CA LYS A 230 -2.99 16.30 -17.38
C LYS A 230 -1.74 17.18 -17.27
N ASP A 231 -0.56 16.61 -17.50
CA ASP A 231 0.70 17.35 -17.51
C ASP A 231 0.77 18.34 -18.69
N MET A 232 0.25 17.97 -19.87
CA MET A 232 0.15 18.88 -21.02
C MET A 232 -0.83 20.04 -20.76
N ILE A 233 -1.98 19.77 -20.15
CA ILE A 233 -2.95 20.80 -19.71
C ILE A 233 -2.28 21.77 -18.76
N LYS A 234 -1.55 21.25 -17.75
CA LYS A 234 -0.84 22.09 -16.78
C LYS A 234 0.15 23.01 -17.49
N LYS A 235 1.01 22.48 -18.37
CA LYS A 235 1.97 23.27 -19.14
C LYS A 235 1.29 24.33 -20.01
N SER A 236 0.19 23.99 -20.69
CA SER A 236 -0.55 24.91 -21.55
C SER A 236 -1.21 26.04 -20.76
N ARG A 237 -1.77 25.71 -19.58
CA ARG A 237 -2.31 26.69 -18.63
C ARG A 237 -1.23 27.64 -18.13
N ASP A 238 -0.06 27.13 -17.78
CA ASP A 238 1.08 27.93 -17.34
C ASP A 238 1.60 28.85 -18.47
N MET A 239 1.36 28.50 -19.73
CA MET A 239 1.61 29.34 -20.92
C MET A 239 0.48 30.33 -21.23
N GLY A 240 -0.58 30.39 -20.41
CA GLY A 240 -1.72 31.29 -20.60
C GLY A 240 -2.73 30.85 -21.67
N GLN A 241 -2.68 29.60 -22.12
CA GLN A 241 -3.65 29.06 -23.08
C GLN A 241 -4.96 28.69 -22.39
N ASN A 242 -6.08 28.82 -23.12
CA ASN A 242 -7.37 28.33 -22.63
C ASN A 242 -7.42 26.80 -22.71
N VAL A 243 -7.53 26.16 -21.54
CA VAL A 243 -7.53 24.69 -21.40
C VAL A 243 -8.88 24.11 -20.96
N THR A 244 -9.94 24.93 -20.90
CA THR A 244 -11.24 24.55 -20.31
C THR A 244 -11.85 23.31 -20.95
N GLN A 245 -11.82 23.22 -22.28
CA GLN A 245 -12.34 22.04 -22.99
C GLN A 245 -11.50 20.80 -22.74
N ALA A 246 -10.16 20.93 -22.76
CA ALA A 246 -9.26 19.82 -22.48
C ALA A 246 -9.45 19.28 -21.06
N GLU A 247 -9.66 20.15 -20.07
CA GLU A 247 -9.97 19.75 -18.69
C GLU A 247 -11.30 19.02 -18.56
N ALA A 248 -12.33 19.49 -19.26
CA ALA A 248 -13.64 18.85 -19.25
C ALA A 248 -13.58 17.43 -19.83
N HIS A 249 -12.92 17.28 -20.98
CA HIS A 249 -12.73 15.98 -21.62
C HIS A 249 -11.84 15.05 -20.77
N LEU A 250 -10.74 15.56 -20.19
CA LEU A 250 -9.91 14.78 -19.28
C LEU A 250 -10.71 14.27 -18.08
N LYS A 251 -11.53 15.12 -17.46
CA LYS A 251 -12.38 14.72 -16.33
C LYS A 251 -13.36 13.61 -16.71
N ASN A 252 -13.97 13.68 -17.89
CA ASN A 252 -14.85 12.62 -18.39
C ASN A 252 -14.07 11.32 -18.61
N ALA A 253 -12.88 11.40 -19.21
CA ALA A 253 -12.01 10.23 -19.39
C ALA A 253 -11.63 9.56 -18.06
N GLU A 254 -11.27 10.36 -17.04
CA GLU A 254 -10.99 9.87 -15.70
C GLU A 254 -12.22 9.20 -15.07
N GLU A 255 -13.42 9.75 -15.24
CA GLU A 255 -14.68 9.15 -14.76
C GLU A 255 -14.96 7.79 -15.44
N TYR A 256 -14.87 7.75 -16.77
CA TYR A 256 -15.09 6.53 -17.55
C TYR A 256 -14.08 5.44 -17.17
N ASN A 257 -12.79 5.76 -17.07
CA ASN A 257 -11.76 4.76 -16.81
C ASN A 257 -11.66 4.37 -15.32
N ASN A 258 -11.49 5.35 -14.43
CA ASN A 258 -11.08 5.10 -13.05
C ASN A 258 -12.27 4.79 -12.13
N ASN A 259 -13.48 5.22 -12.49
CA ASN A 259 -14.69 4.87 -11.77
C ASN A 259 -15.42 3.73 -12.48
N GLN A 260 -15.85 3.92 -13.73
CA GLN A 260 -16.78 2.98 -14.36
C GLN A 260 -16.10 1.70 -14.87
N ALA A 261 -15.06 1.81 -15.71
CA ALA A 261 -14.34 0.66 -16.23
C ALA A 261 -13.69 -0.16 -15.11
N LEU A 262 -13.03 0.52 -14.15
CA LEU A 262 -12.39 -0.15 -13.02
C LEU A 262 -13.41 -0.87 -12.11
N GLN A 263 -14.58 -0.27 -11.82
CA GLN A 263 -15.63 -0.93 -11.04
C GLN A 263 -16.17 -2.17 -11.76
N SER A 264 -16.44 -2.06 -13.06
CA SER A 264 -16.88 -3.19 -13.88
C SER A 264 -15.84 -4.30 -13.95
N PHE A 265 -14.55 -3.95 -13.95
CA PHE A 265 -13.46 -4.91 -13.89
C PHE A 265 -13.49 -5.71 -12.58
N TRP A 266 -13.77 -5.07 -11.44
CA TRP A 266 -13.85 -5.76 -10.15
C TRP A 266 -14.98 -6.79 -10.05
N VAL A 267 -16.08 -6.58 -10.79
CA VAL A 267 -17.20 -7.53 -10.86
C VAL A 267 -17.10 -8.48 -12.06
N ASN A 268 -15.97 -8.46 -12.78
CA ASN A 268 -15.69 -9.26 -13.98
C ASN A 268 -16.67 -9.02 -15.14
N ASP A 269 -17.27 -7.83 -15.25
CA ASP A 269 -18.09 -7.45 -16.41
C ASP A 269 -17.23 -6.86 -17.53
N PHE A 270 -16.44 -7.73 -18.15
CA PHE A 270 -15.42 -7.36 -19.12
C PHE A 270 -15.94 -6.69 -20.39
N LYS A 271 -17.21 -6.93 -20.75
CA LYS A 271 -17.84 -6.23 -21.87
C LYS A 271 -18.03 -4.76 -21.55
N VAL A 272 -18.54 -4.47 -20.35
CA VAL A 272 -18.76 -3.10 -19.88
C VAL A 272 -17.42 -2.40 -19.65
N VAL A 273 -16.39 -3.11 -19.19
CA VAL A 273 -15.03 -2.56 -19.11
C VAL A 273 -14.57 -2.03 -20.47
N GLN A 274 -14.67 -2.84 -21.52
CA GLN A 274 -14.22 -2.46 -22.86
C GLN A 274 -14.98 -1.25 -23.41
N GLU A 275 -16.28 -1.17 -23.15
CA GLU A 275 -17.12 -0.03 -23.54
C GLU A 275 -16.63 1.26 -22.86
N TYR A 276 -16.45 1.25 -21.54
CA TYR A 276 -16.00 2.44 -20.81
C TYR A 276 -14.55 2.83 -21.09
N VAL A 277 -13.66 1.85 -21.30
CA VAL A 277 -12.30 2.13 -21.79
C VAL A 277 -12.37 2.78 -23.18
N GLY A 278 -13.29 2.35 -24.05
CA GLY A 278 -13.55 2.98 -25.34
C GLY A 278 -13.92 4.46 -25.20
N TYR A 279 -14.94 4.76 -24.39
CA TYR A 279 -15.38 6.13 -24.12
C TYR A 279 -14.27 6.98 -23.50
N ALA A 280 -13.51 6.43 -22.55
CA ALA A 280 -12.37 7.12 -21.96
C ALA A 280 -11.33 7.49 -23.02
N ASN A 281 -10.97 6.57 -23.91
CA ASN A 281 -10.01 6.84 -24.98
C ASN A 281 -10.52 7.89 -26.00
N GLU A 282 -11.82 7.90 -26.30
CA GLU A 282 -12.44 8.95 -27.13
C GLU A 282 -12.33 10.33 -26.47
N GLU A 283 -12.65 10.43 -25.18
CA GLU A 283 -12.52 11.66 -24.39
C GLU A 283 -11.06 12.13 -24.30
N LEU A 284 -10.10 11.22 -24.09
CA LEU A 284 -8.66 11.58 -24.11
C LEU A 284 -8.23 12.14 -25.47
N LYS A 285 -8.73 11.56 -26.57
CA LYS A 285 -8.45 12.07 -27.92
C LYS A 285 -9.04 13.48 -28.11
N LEU A 286 -10.25 13.74 -27.61
CA LEU A 286 -10.85 15.07 -27.64
C LEU A 286 -10.04 16.06 -26.81
N ALA A 287 -9.63 15.68 -25.60
CA ALA A 287 -8.79 16.52 -24.75
C ALA A 287 -7.47 16.89 -25.45
N GLN A 288 -6.82 15.93 -26.08
CA GLN A 288 -5.58 16.16 -26.84
C GLN A 288 -5.80 17.09 -28.05
N ASN A 289 -6.91 16.94 -28.76
CA ASN A 289 -7.25 17.81 -29.89
C ASN A 289 -7.53 19.25 -29.44
N SER A 290 -8.18 19.44 -28.29
CA SER A 290 -8.42 20.77 -27.69
C SER A 290 -7.12 21.49 -27.32
N LEU A 291 -6.06 20.75 -26.96
CA LEU A 291 -4.73 21.32 -26.70
C LEU A 291 -3.96 21.65 -27.98
N SER A 292 -4.22 20.92 -29.06
CA SER A 292 -3.50 21.05 -30.33
C SER A 292 -4.06 22.15 -31.23
N THR A 293 -5.28 22.59 -30.97
CA THR A 293 -5.95 23.65 -31.73
C THR A 293 -5.82 24.95 -30.97
N PRO A 294 -5.04 25.94 -31.45
CA PRO A 294 -5.01 27.25 -30.82
C PRO A 294 -6.42 27.82 -30.91
N THR A 295 -7.11 27.88 -29.77
CA THR A 295 -8.35 28.66 -29.71
C THR A 295 -7.91 30.10 -29.88
N GLU A 296 -8.21 30.73 -31.02
CA GLU A 296 -7.97 32.15 -31.24
C GLU A 296 -8.54 32.92 -30.05
N THR A 297 -7.66 33.49 -29.23
CA THR A 297 -8.03 34.45 -28.21
C THR A 297 -8.53 35.69 -28.94
N LYS A 298 -9.83 35.78 -29.19
CA LYS A 298 -10.47 37.09 -29.35
C LYS A 298 -10.38 37.77 -27.99
N VAL A 299 -9.30 38.53 -27.81
CA VAL A 299 -9.23 39.57 -26.78
C VAL A 299 -10.35 40.55 -27.10
N VAL A 300 -11.46 40.45 -26.37
CA VAL A 300 -12.48 41.51 -26.37
C VAL A 300 -11.94 42.59 -25.41
N PRO A 301 -11.81 43.85 -25.86
CA PRO A 301 -11.38 44.93 -24.99
C PRO A 301 -12.39 45.15 -23.87
N ASP A 302 -11.86 45.44 -22.70
CA ASP A 302 -12.56 45.83 -21.49
C ASP A 302 -13.27 47.18 -21.72
N GLU A 303 -14.60 47.18 -21.84
CA GLU A 303 -15.45 48.38 -21.68
C GLU A 303 -16.77 48.01 -20.98
N THR A 304 -16.83 48.39 -19.70
CA THR A 304 -17.96 48.97 -18.94
C THR A 304 -19.33 48.27 -18.86
N GLU A 305 -19.78 48.16 -17.61
CA GLU A 305 -21.09 47.74 -17.08
C GLU A 305 -22.33 48.06 -17.95
N GLU A 306 -23.20 47.08 -18.17
CA GLU A 306 -24.63 47.18 -17.82
C GLU A 306 -25.37 45.82 -17.94
N ASN A 307 -25.89 45.38 -16.80
CA ASN A 307 -27.07 44.55 -16.54
C ASN A 307 -27.75 43.68 -17.64
N ASN A 308 -28.01 42.44 -17.20
CA ASN A 308 -29.22 41.62 -17.38
C ASN A 308 -29.28 40.51 -18.45
N THR A 309 -29.44 39.30 -17.89
CA THR A 309 -30.27 38.15 -18.35
C THR A 309 -29.74 37.21 -19.44
N THR A 310 -29.13 36.12 -18.97
CA THR A 310 -29.16 34.78 -19.60
C THR A 310 -30.57 34.18 -19.52
N PRO A 311 -30.99 33.36 -20.51
CA PRO A 311 -31.77 32.18 -20.12
C PRO A 311 -31.35 30.86 -20.80
N GLY A 312 -31.40 29.79 -19.99
CA GLY A 312 -31.43 28.36 -20.34
C GLY A 312 -30.14 27.63 -19.96
N PHE A 313 -29.99 26.92 -18.84
CA PHE A 313 -30.87 25.89 -18.25
C PHE A 313 -30.50 25.63 -16.75
N GLY A 314 -30.38 26.68 -15.92
CA GLY A 314 -29.95 26.55 -14.51
C GLY A 314 -30.97 26.91 -13.43
N VAL A 315 -32.12 27.49 -13.78
CA VAL A 315 -33.02 28.14 -12.80
C VAL A 315 -34.19 27.27 -12.34
N VAL A 316 -34.56 26.23 -13.11
CA VAL A 316 -35.73 25.38 -12.76
C VAL A 316 -35.41 24.43 -11.59
N SER A 317 -34.16 23.96 -11.47
CA SER A 317 -33.71 23.09 -10.38
C SER A 317 -33.56 23.83 -9.05
N LEU A 318 -33.10 25.08 -9.06
CA LEU A 318 -32.90 25.86 -7.83
C LEU A 318 -34.23 26.27 -7.17
N ILE A 319 -35.26 26.57 -7.96
CA ILE A 319 -36.61 26.92 -7.45
C ILE A 319 -37.27 25.70 -6.80
N PHE A 320 -37.09 24.50 -7.35
CA PHE A 320 -37.62 23.27 -6.75
C PHE A 320 -36.95 22.92 -5.41
N ILE A 321 -35.65 23.17 -5.28
CA ILE A 321 -34.90 22.92 -4.03
C ILE A 321 -35.28 23.91 -2.93
N ILE A 322 -35.50 25.19 -3.27
CA ILE A 322 -35.91 26.21 -2.30
C ILE A 322 -37.37 26.00 -1.85
N MET A 323 -38.28 25.64 -2.77
CA MET A 323 -39.68 25.35 -2.43
C MET A 323 -39.85 24.09 -1.57
N SER A 324 -39.08 23.03 -1.84
CA SER A 324 -39.10 21.81 -1.01
C SER A 324 -38.50 22.05 0.38
N SER A 325 -37.45 22.87 0.48
CA SER A 325 -36.88 23.31 1.76
C SER A 325 -37.88 24.13 2.59
N PHE A 326 -38.66 25.01 1.95
CA PHE A 326 -39.64 25.85 2.64
C PHE A 326 -40.88 25.06 3.11
N MET A 327 -41.33 24.04 2.37
CA MET A 327 -42.43 23.17 2.80
C MET A 327 -42.04 22.26 3.98
N ILE A 328 -40.79 21.78 4.04
CA ILE A 328 -40.28 20.97 5.15
C ILE A 328 -40.17 21.82 6.43
N LEU A 329 -39.67 23.06 6.34
CA LEU A 329 -39.59 23.99 7.47
C LEU A 329 -40.97 24.43 8.00
N ARG A 330 -41.97 24.59 7.12
CA ARG A 330 -43.35 24.96 7.52
C ARG A 330 -44.09 23.82 8.23
N LYS A 331 -43.78 22.56 7.91
CA LYS A 331 -44.40 21.38 8.55
C LYS A 331 -43.81 21.06 9.94
N ILE A 332 -42.57 21.48 10.20
CA ILE A 332 -41.91 21.35 11.51
C ILE A 332 -42.42 22.41 12.51
N ARG A 333 -42.70 23.64 12.04
CA ARG A 333 -43.23 24.73 12.88
C ARG A 333 -44.72 24.65 13.21
N SER A 334 -45.51 23.79 12.56
CA SER A 334 -46.95 23.63 12.86
C SER A 334 -47.27 22.44 13.80
N LYS A 335 -46.23 21.79 14.36
CA LYS A 335 -46.36 20.66 15.29
C LYS A 335 -45.64 20.91 16.64
N GLN A 336 -45.25 22.16 16.91
CA GLN A 336 -44.92 22.68 18.24
C GLN A 336 -45.99 23.70 18.63
#